data_AF-A0A7S0X801-F1
#
_entry.id   AF-A0A7S0X801-F1
#
_cell.length_a   1.000
_cell.length_b   1.000
_cell.length_c   1.000
_cell.angle_alpha   90.00
_cell.angle_beta   90.00
_cell.angle_gamma   90.00
#
_symmetry.space_group_name_H-M   'P 1'
#
loop_
_entity.id
_entity.type
_entity.pdbx_description
1 polymer ?
#
loop_
_entity_poly.entity_id
_entity_poly.type
_entity_poly.pdbx_seq_one_letter_code
_entity_poly.pdbx_strand_id
1 'polypeptide(L)'
;QGQGQGQAAAGLRAPDAAGGTAAFAAFLIAHFERHRFGCVTSEEFRTAYTESFPSASAAVDWETWLHRPGMPPVDVGTYYDGASSAASADLARRWHLCDVLGVGTPDRPAGACAADIAGWSAVQIDHFLLSLLGYRGGTHSLALPVVAAMEELYGLSAYRNSEIRCKWLQLRLGAGDKEAFEPAREVLTSMGRMKFLRPLYRSLKLCKGGGRAFAEETFAAARGMYHPIAEKMVAADLAA
;
A
#
# COMPACT_ATOMS: atom_id res chain seq x y z
N GLN A 1 28.13 16.55 19.53
CA GLN A 1 28.76 16.04 18.30
C GLN A 1 27.64 15.58 17.38
N GLY A 2 27.12 16.50 16.57
CA GLY A 2 26.03 16.26 15.65
C GLY A 2 26.45 16.74 14.27
N GLN A 3 26.94 15.81 13.46
CA GLN A 3 27.19 15.99 12.04
C GLN A 3 26.92 14.62 11.39
N GLY A 4 25.79 14.50 10.68
CA GLY A 4 25.42 13.23 10.06
C GLY A 4 24.05 13.21 9.37
N GLN A 5 23.47 14.35 9.01
CA GLN A 5 22.25 14.40 8.21
C GLN A 5 22.40 15.54 7.19
N GLY A 6 22.96 15.23 6.02
CA GLY A 6 23.13 16.25 4.98
C GLY A 6 23.77 15.80 3.67
N GLN A 7 24.07 14.51 3.47
CA GLN A 7 24.78 14.04 2.27
C GLN A 7 24.14 12.85 1.53
N ALA A 8 22.85 12.58 1.71
CA ALA A 8 22.18 11.44 1.06
C ALA A 8 21.06 11.84 0.07
N ALA A 9 21.21 12.97 -0.65
CA ALA A 9 20.29 13.33 -1.73
C ALA A 9 20.99 13.67 -3.06
N ALA A 10 22.28 13.38 -3.20
CA ALA A 10 23.09 13.76 -4.37
C ALA A 10 22.95 12.82 -5.59
N GLY A 11 21.97 11.91 -5.61
CA GLY A 11 21.85 10.89 -6.67
C GLY A 11 20.44 10.58 -7.14
N LEU A 12 19.42 11.21 -6.56
CA LEU A 12 18.05 11.05 -7.03
C LEU A 12 17.88 11.95 -8.25
N ARG A 13 17.81 11.35 -9.44
CA ARG A 13 17.39 12.06 -10.66
C ARG A 13 16.04 12.70 -10.31
N ALA A 14 15.84 13.99 -10.55
CA ALA A 14 14.53 14.61 -10.37
C ALA A 14 13.74 14.50 -11.69
N PRO A 15 12.39 14.44 -11.65
CA PRO A 15 11.57 14.32 -12.87
C PRO A 15 11.77 15.52 -13.80
N ASP A 16 12.24 16.63 -13.26
CA ASP A 16 12.75 17.79 -13.96
C ASP A 16 14.07 18.27 -13.32
N ALA A 17 14.84 19.09 -14.03
CA ALA A 17 16.15 19.56 -13.57
C ALA A 17 16.10 20.50 -12.34
N ALA A 18 14.91 20.96 -11.93
CA ALA A 18 14.74 21.84 -10.78
C ALA A 18 14.50 21.05 -9.49
N GLY A 19 13.84 19.89 -9.57
CA GLY A 19 13.47 19.09 -8.40
C GLY A 19 14.67 18.72 -7.51
N GLY A 20 14.47 18.80 -6.20
CA GLY A 20 15.51 18.52 -5.21
C GLY A 20 16.58 19.62 -5.03
N THR A 21 16.52 20.71 -5.81
CA THR A 21 17.45 21.83 -5.67
C THR A 21 16.98 22.83 -4.60
N ALA A 22 17.92 23.60 -4.04
CA ALA A 22 17.59 24.71 -3.13
C ALA A 22 16.74 25.80 -3.82
N ALA A 23 16.94 26.01 -5.12
CA ALA A 23 16.15 26.95 -5.91
C ALA A 23 14.68 26.53 -6.00
N PHE A 24 14.42 25.23 -6.21
CA PHE A 24 13.06 24.69 -6.20
C PHE A 24 12.40 24.78 -4.81
N ALA A 25 13.15 24.52 -3.74
CA ALA A 25 12.65 24.73 -2.38
C ALA A 25 12.26 26.20 -2.12
N ALA A 26 13.10 27.15 -2.55
CA ALA A 26 12.80 28.58 -2.45
C ALA A 26 11.58 28.99 -3.29
N PHE A 27 11.45 28.46 -4.50
CA PHE A 27 10.26 28.64 -5.34
C PHE A 27 8.99 28.16 -4.64
N LEU A 28 9.01 26.96 -4.05
CA LEU A 28 7.85 26.41 -3.33
C LEU A 28 7.45 27.31 -2.15
N ILE A 29 8.41 27.75 -1.34
CA ILE A 29 8.15 28.66 -0.22
C ILE A 29 7.50 29.96 -0.74
N ALA A 30 8.08 30.59 -1.77
CA ALA A 30 7.55 31.81 -2.35
C ALA A 30 6.16 31.61 -2.98
N HIS A 31 5.92 30.46 -3.61
CA HIS A 31 4.63 30.09 -4.18
C HIS A 31 3.55 29.96 -3.09
N PHE A 32 3.83 29.25 -2.00
CA PHE A 32 2.89 29.13 -0.89
C PHE A 32 2.61 30.47 -0.19
N GLU A 33 3.62 31.33 -0.01
CA GLU A 33 3.41 32.67 0.56
C GLU A 33 2.56 33.55 -0.37
N ARG A 34 2.80 33.51 -1.68
CA ARG A 34 2.02 34.27 -2.68
C ARG A 34 0.54 33.89 -2.68
N HIS A 35 0.25 32.60 -2.55
CA HIS A 35 -1.12 32.07 -2.60
C HIS A 35 -1.71 31.80 -1.21
N ARG A 36 -1.11 32.36 -0.16
CA ARG A 36 -1.57 32.19 1.22
C ARG A 36 -3.00 32.70 1.36
N PHE A 37 -3.86 31.87 1.97
CA PHE A 37 -5.30 32.12 2.12
C PHE A 37 -6.08 32.21 0.78
N GLY A 38 -5.47 31.76 -0.32
CA GLY A 38 -6.08 31.74 -1.65
C GLY A 38 -6.25 30.32 -2.20
N CYS A 39 -6.68 30.26 -3.45
CA CYS A 39 -6.69 29.05 -4.27
C CYS A 39 -5.71 29.22 -5.44
N VAL A 40 -5.17 28.12 -5.93
CA VAL A 40 -4.32 28.08 -7.12
C VAL A 40 -4.72 26.90 -7.98
N THR A 41 -4.80 27.13 -9.28
CA THR A 41 -5.06 26.09 -10.28
C THR A 41 -3.76 25.45 -10.75
N SER A 42 -3.85 24.26 -11.34
CA SER A 42 -2.68 23.61 -11.95
C SER A 42 -2.03 24.46 -13.05
N GLU A 43 -2.82 25.27 -13.77
CA GLU A 43 -2.33 26.16 -14.82
C GLU A 43 -1.54 27.35 -14.25
N GLU A 44 -2.03 27.96 -13.17
CA GLU A 44 -1.32 29.03 -12.47
C GLU A 44 -0.01 28.52 -11.85
N PHE A 45 -0.02 27.30 -11.29
CA PHE A 45 1.21 26.66 -10.80
C PHE A 45 2.21 26.42 -11.94
N ARG A 46 1.76 25.85 -13.07
CA ARG A 46 2.59 25.62 -14.26
C ARG A 46 3.20 26.91 -14.79
N THR A 47 2.41 27.98 -14.84
CA THR A 47 2.88 29.30 -15.29
C THR A 47 3.99 29.82 -14.37
N ALA A 48 3.76 29.85 -13.06
CA ALA A 48 4.76 30.30 -12.08
C ALA A 48 6.03 29.44 -12.09
N TYR A 49 5.88 28.13 -12.26
CA TYR A 49 7.00 27.19 -12.39
C TYR A 49 7.80 27.47 -13.67
N THR A 50 7.12 27.70 -14.80
CA THR A 50 7.76 28.01 -16.09
C THR A 50 8.51 29.33 -16.07
N GLU A 51 7.97 30.34 -15.39
CA GLU A 51 8.66 31.62 -15.16
C GLU A 51 9.94 31.45 -14.35
N SER A 52 9.91 30.57 -13.34
CA SER A 52 11.04 30.35 -12.42
C SER A 52 12.10 29.40 -12.97
N PHE A 53 11.69 28.41 -13.79
CA PHE A 53 12.54 27.36 -14.33
C PHE A 53 12.25 27.09 -15.81
N PRO A 54 12.47 28.06 -16.72
CA PRO A 54 12.05 27.95 -18.12
C PRO A 54 12.67 26.74 -18.84
N SER A 55 13.96 26.48 -18.63
CA SER A 55 14.64 25.34 -19.25
C SER A 55 14.18 23.99 -18.70
N ALA A 56 13.88 23.90 -17.40
CA ALA A 56 13.37 22.67 -16.80
C ALA A 56 11.94 22.41 -17.25
N SER A 57 11.08 23.45 -17.24
CA SER A 57 9.70 23.38 -17.71
C SER A 57 9.59 22.96 -19.18
N ALA A 58 10.49 23.44 -20.05
CA ALA A 58 10.52 23.07 -21.46
C ALA A 58 10.84 21.58 -21.70
N ALA A 59 11.46 20.90 -20.74
CA ALA A 59 11.75 19.47 -20.82
C ALA A 59 10.60 18.58 -20.29
N VAL A 60 9.59 19.18 -19.66
CA VAL A 60 8.44 18.46 -19.09
C VAL A 60 7.33 18.33 -20.14
N ASP A 61 6.87 17.10 -20.36
CA ASP A 61 5.65 16.84 -21.13
C ASP A 61 4.40 17.10 -20.27
N TRP A 62 4.00 18.36 -20.17
CA TRP A 62 2.87 18.79 -19.34
C TRP A 62 1.54 18.14 -19.73
N GLU A 63 1.33 17.84 -21.01
CA GLU A 63 0.10 17.22 -21.50
C GLU A 63 -0.02 15.79 -20.96
N THR A 64 1.05 15.00 -21.07
CA THR A 64 1.05 13.64 -20.54
C THR A 64 0.94 13.62 -19.01
N TRP A 65 1.69 14.47 -18.32
CA TRP A 65 1.71 14.49 -16.85
C TRP A 65 0.41 14.98 -16.21
N LEU A 66 -0.29 15.95 -16.81
CA LEU A 66 -1.49 16.55 -16.21
C LEU A 66 -2.80 15.95 -16.72
N HIS A 67 -2.82 15.39 -17.93
CA HIS A 67 -4.08 15.08 -18.61
C HIS A 67 -4.20 13.64 -19.13
N ARG A 68 -3.11 12.88 -19.26
CA ARG A 68 -3.18 11.50 -19.76
C ARG A 68 -3.33 10.49 -18.62
N PRO A 69 -4.21 9.48 -18.77
CA PRO A 69 -4.34 8.41 -17.80
C PRO A 69 -3.17 7.41 -17.89
N GLY A 70 -2.93 6.66 -16.81
CA GLY A 70 -1.94 5.59 -16.76
C GLY A 70 -0.79 5.89 -15.82
N MET A 71 0.25 5.06 -15.88
CA MET A 71 1.50 5.32 -15.15
C MET A 71 2.25 6.49 -15.79
N PRO A 72 2.92 7.35 -14.99
CA PRO A 72 3.78 8.39 -15.53
C PRO A 72 4.79 7.84 -16.53
N PRO A 73 5.19 8.60 -17.57
CA PRO A 73 6.09 8.15 -18.64
C PRO A 73 7.56 8.13 -18.20
N VAL A 74 7.83 7.78 -16.94
CA VAL A 74 9.16 7.73 -16.35
C VAL A 74 9.34 6.45 -15.56
N ASP A 75 10.56 5.94 -15.50
CA ASP A 75 10.90 4.86 -14.59
C ASP A 75 11.01 5.40 -13.16
N VAL A 76 9.89 5.31 -12.44
CA VAL A 76 9.77 5.75 -11.04
C VAL A 76 10.81 5.08 -10.14
N GLY A 77 11.31 3.89 -10.47
CA GLY A 77 12.34 3.20 -9.68
C GLY A 77 13.67 3.94 -9.60
N THR A 78 13.95 4.81 -10.57
CA THR A 78 15.17 5.64 -10.58
C THR A 78 15.16 6.78 -9.55
N TYR A 79 13.99 7.03 -8.93
CA TYR A 79 13.73 8.11 -7.98
C TYR A 79 13.62 7.65 -6.53
N TYR A 80 13.94 6.39 -6.22
CA TYR A 80 13.84 5.85 -4.86
C TYR A 80 15.07 5.04 -4.48
N ASP A 81 15.53 5.17 -3.24
CA ASP A 81 16.52 4.26 -2.66
C ASP A 81 15.81 3.01 -2.13
N GLY A 82 15.86 1.92 -2.91
CA GLY A 82 15.23 0.65 -2.53
C GLY A 82 15.81 -0.02 -1.27
N ALA A 83 16.84 0.56 -0.64
CA ALA A 83 17.57 -0.07 0.47
C ALA A 83 16.67 -0.42 1.67
N SER A 84 15.71 0.44 2.00
CA SER A 84 14.81 0.23 3.16
C SER A 84 13.73 -0.83 2.91
N SER A 85 13.39 -1.08 1.64
CA SER A 85 12.32 -2.01 1.21
C SER A 85 12.84 -3.30 0.56
N ALA A 86 14.14 -3.39 0.24
CA ALA A 86 14.73 -4.53 -0.46
C ALA A 86 14.48 -5.86 0.27
N ALA A 87 14.70 -5.90 1.59
CA ALA A 87 14.52 -7.11 2.38
C ALA A 87 13.05 -7.57 2.43
N SER A 88 12.11 -6.64 2.57
CA SER A 88 10.67 -6.96 2.60
C SER A 88 10.13 -7.34 1.22
N ALA A 89 10.62 -6.71 0.15
CA ALA A 89 10.32 -7.09 -1.22
C ALA A 89 10.84 -8.50 -1.56
N ASP A 90 12.10 -8.79 -1.20
CA ASP A 90 12.70 -10.10 -1.44
C ASP A 90 11.95 -11.21 -0.70
N LEU A 91 11.65 -11.01 0.59
CA LEU A 91 10.88 -11.99 1.36
C LEU A 91 9.51 -12.24 0.72
N ALA A 92 8.79 -11.19 0.33
CA ALA A 92 7.50 -11.32 -0.35
C ALA A 92 7.63 -12.13 -1.65
N ARG A 93 8.67 -11.85 -2.44
CA ARG A 93 8.97 -12.60 -3.66
C ARG A 93 9.29 -14.06 -3.37
N ARG A 94 10.09 -14.37 -2.35
CA ARG A 94 10.41 -15.76 -1.95
C ARG A 94 9.15 -16.55 -1.60
N TRP A 95 8.27 -15.99 -0.78
CA TRP A 95 7.01 -16.61 -0.42
C TRP A 95 6.07 -16.77 -1.61
N HIS A 96 5.98 -15.77 -2.48
CA HIS A 96 5.22 -15.85 -3.72
C HIS A 96 5.72 -16.99 -4.64
N LEU A 97 7.03 -17.06 -4.89
CA LEU A 97 7.63 -18.06 -5.76
C LEU A 97 7.56 -19.46 -5.16
N CYS A 98 7.65 -19.60 -3.84
CA CYS A 98 7.42 -20.86 -3.16
C CYS A 98 6.02 -21.42 -3.48
N ASP A 99 4.99 -20.59 -3.35
CA ASP A 99 3.61 -21.03 -3.57
C ASP A 99 3.30 -21.33 -5.05
N VAL A 100 3.82 -20.53 -6.00
CA VAL A 100 3.54 -20.73 -7.43
C VAL A 100 4.41 -21.81 -8.08
N LEU A 101 5.70 -21.84 -7.75
CA LEU A 101 6.69 -22.68 -8.44
C LEU A 101 7.13 -23.88 -7.60
N GLY A 102 6.65 -24.02 -6.36
CA GLY A 102 7.08 -25.09 -5.45
C GLY A 102 8.55 -24.96 -5.03
N VAL A 103 9.11 -23.74 -5.06
CA VAL A 103 10.51 -23.49 -4.68
C VAL A 103 10.65 -23.54 -3.15
N GLY A 104 11.13 -24.66 -2.64
CA GLY A 104 11.31 -24.92 -1.22
C GLY A 104 10.54 -26.16 -0.77
N THR A 105 9.76 -26.02 0.30
CA THR A 105 8.83 -27.05 0.77
C THR A 105 7.40 -26.71 0.30
N PRO A 106 6.43 -27.64 0.38
CA PRO A 106 5.07 -27.38 -0.09
C PRO A 106 4.37 -26.18 0.58
N ASP A 107 4.79 -25.80 1.78
CA ASP A 107 4.16 -24.76 2.61
C ASP A 107 5.07 -23.55 2.88
N ARG A 108 6.39 -23.63 2.67
CA ARG A 108 7.29 -22.50 2.95
C ARG A 108 8.57 -22.47 2.10
N PRO A 109 9.15 -21.28 1.85
CA PRO A 109 10.44 -21.15 1.20
C PRO A 109 11.55 -21.89 1.95
N ALA A 110 12.55 -22.39 1.22
CA ALA A 110 13.71 -23.03 1.84
C ALA A 110 14.42 -22.05 2.81
N GLY A 111 14.67 -22.50 4.03
CA GLY A 111 15.36 -21.70 5.06
C GLY A 111 14.51 -20.57 5.69
N ALA A 112 13.21 -20.47 5.37
CA ALA A 112 12.33 -19.52 6.03
C ALA A 112 12.27 -19.80 7.54
N CYS A 113 12.45 -18.76 8.36
CA CYS A 113 12.46 -18.86 9.81
C CYS A 113 12.03 -17.54 10.46
N ALA A 114 11.69 -17.55 11.74
CA ALA A 114 11.23 -16.36 12.47
C ALA A 114 12.22 -15.18 12.41
N ALA A 115 13.52 -15.44 12.18
CA ALA A 115 14.54 -14.40 12.06
C ALA A 115 14.43 -13.57 10.77
N ASP A 116 13.70 -14.03 9.74
CA ASP A 116 13.51 -13.30 8.47
C ASP A 116 12.98 -11.88 8.68
N ILE A 117 12.11 -11.70 9.69
CA ILE A 117 11.47 -10.42 10.00
C ILE A 117 11.98 -9.79 11.31
N ALA A 118 13.00 -10.40 11.93
CA ALA A 118 13.51 -9.91 13.21
C ALA A 118 14.12 -8.51 13.05
N GLY A 119 13.73 -7.59 13.93
CA GLY A 119 14.18 -6.19 13.90
C GLY A 119 13.53 -5.33 12.82
N TRP A 120 12.58 -5.85 12.04
CA TRP A 120 11.87 -5.04 11.06
C TRP A 120 10.96 -4.01 11.71
N SER A 121 10.92 -2.82 11.11
CA SER A 121 9.93 -1.80 11.44
C SER A 121 8.52 -2.20 10.99
N ALA A 122 7.50 -1.57 11.57
CA ALA A 122 6.11 -1.75 11.13
C ALA A 122 5.92 -1.44 9.63
N VAL A 123 6.68 -0.47 9.09
CA VAL A 123 6.64 -0.11 7.66
C VAL A 123 7.20 -1.23 6.78
N GLN A 124 8.24 -1.93 7.22
CA GLN A 124 8.81 -3.05 6.47
C GLN A 124 7.89 -4.27 6.47
N ILE A 125 7.25 -4.58 7.60
CA ILE A 125 6.21 -5.62 7.68
C ILE A 125 5.02 -5.24 6.79
N ASP A 126 4.59 -3.98 6.84
CA ASP A 126 3.52 -3.47 6.00
C ASP A 126 3.84 -3.60 4.51
N HIS A 127 5.06 -3.22 4.13
CA HIS A 127 5.56 -3.35 2.76
C HIS A 127 5.61 -4.80 2.31
N PHE A 128 6.09 -5.72 3.14
CA PHE A 128 6.09 -7.16 2.86
C PHE A 128 4.68 -7.69 2.55
N LEU A 129 3.70 -7.38 3.41
CA LEU A 129 2.32 -7.80 3.20
C LEU A 129 1.68 -7.12 1.99
N LEU A 130 2.00 -5.85 1.74
CA LEU A 130 1.54 -5.12 0.57
C LEU A 130 2.09 -5.72 -0.72
N SER A 131 3.38 -6.05 -0.77
CA SER A 131 4.01 -6.72 -1.90
C SER A 131 3.37 -8.08 -2.15
N LEU A 132 3.11 -8.87 -1.10
CA LEU A 132 2.39 -10.14 -1.22
C LEU A 132 0.97 -9.97 -1.76
N LEU A 133 0.21 -8.96 -1.30
CA LEU A 133 -1.11 -8.63 -1.86
C LEU A 133 -1.02 -8.16 -3.31
N GLY A 134 0.06 -7.48 -3.70
CA GLY A 134 0.33 -7.13 -5.09
C GLY A 134 0.51 -8.36 -5.97
N TYR A 135 1.17 -9.40 -5.47
CA TYR A 135 1.32 -10.66 -6.18
C TYR A 135 0.05 -11.54 -6.13
N ARG A 136 -0.62 -11.61 -4.98
CA ARG A 136 -1.57 -12.68 -4.62
C ARG A 136 -2.88 -12.21 -3.99
N GLY A 137 -3.22 -10.93 -4.17
CA GLY A 137 -4.50 -10.37 -3.76
C GLY A 137 -5.65 -10.81 -4.68
N GLY A 138 -6.88 -10.66 -4.17
CA GLY A 138 -8.09 -10.94 -4.93
C GLY A 138 -8.22 -12.40 -5.33
N THR A 139 -8.32 -12.67 -6.64
CA THR A 139 -8.59 -14.00 -7.20
C THR A 139 -7.37 -14.92 -7.31
N HIS A 140 -6.17 -14.40 -7.07
CA HIS A 140 -4.92 -15.16 -7.17
C HIS A 140 -4.37 -15.48 -5.78
N SER A 141 -5.18 -16.08 -4.93
CA SER A 141 -4.88 -16.25 -3.51
C SER A 141 -3.75 -17.24 -3.24
N LEU A 142 -2.96 -17.02 -2.18
CA LEU A 142 -2.00 -18.00 -1.65
C LEU A 142 -2.70 -19.29 -1.20
N ALA A 143 -2.00 -20.41 -1.17
CA ALA A 143 -2.52 -21.63 -0.59
C ALA A 143 -2.63 -21.52 0.93
N LEU A 144 -3.66 -22.15 1.52
CA LEU A 144 -3.89 -22.12 2.96
C LEU A 144 -2.69 -22.64 3.79
N PRO A 145 -1.98 -23.73 3.40
CA PRO A 145 -0.78 -24.18 4.12
C PRO A 145 0.32 -23.12 4.15
N VAL A 146 0.47 -22.32 3.08
CA VAL A 146 1.47 -21.25 3.01
C VAL A 146 1.14 -20.11 3.95
N VAL A 147 -0.13 -19.71 4.01
CA VAL A 147 -0.61 -18.73 4.99
C VAL A 147 -0.43 -19.24 6.42
N ALA A 148 -0.72 -20.52 6.68
CA ALA A 148 -0.54 -21.12 8.00
C ALA A 148 0.94 -21.13 8.43
N ALA A 149 1.85 -21.48 7.51
CA ALA A 149 3.29 -21.45 7.78
C ALA A 149 3.81 -20.04 8.06
N MET A 150 3.30 -19.01 7.38
CA MET A 150 3.62 -17.61 7.69
C MET A 150 3.13 -17.22 9.09
N GLU A 151 1.91 -17.62 9.48
CA GLU A 151 1.40 -17.36 10.83
C GLU A 151 2.27 -18.01 11.90
N GLU A 152 2.65 -19.28 11.70
CA GLU A 152 3.52 -20.03 12.61
C GLU A 152 4.89 -19.35 12.79
N LEU A 153 5.51 -18.90 11.69
CA LEU A 153 6.84 -18.32 11.73
C LEU A 153 6.87 -16.87 12.23
N TYR A 154 5.84 -16.08 11.90
CA TYR A 154 5.89 -14.62 12.03
C TYR A 154 4.87 -14.04 13.00
N GLY A 155 3.87 -14.82 13.45
CA GLY A 155 2.86 -14.37 14.41
C GLY A 155 2.10 -13.13 13.97
N LEU A 156 1.80 -13.02 12.67
CA LEU A 156 1.26 -11.81 12.05
C LEU A 156 -0.11 -11.42 12.63
N SER A 157 -0.90 -12.37 13.14
CA SER A 157 -2.19 -12.09 13.79
C SER A 157 -2.04 -11.38 15.14
N ALA A 158 -0.86 -11.39 15.77
CA ALA A 158 -0.61 -10.72 17.05
C ALA A 158 -0.42 -9.19 16.90
N TYR A 159 -0.20 -8.70 15.67
CA TYR A 159 0.02 -7.27 15.43
C TYR A 159 -1.26 -6.45 15.65
N ARG A 160 -1.15 -5.43 16.52
CA ARG A 160 -2.24 -4.46 16.77
C ARG A 160 -2.31 -3.33 15.74
N ASN A 161 -1.28 -3.16 14.91
CA ASN A 161 -1.25 -2.14 13.87
C ASN A 161 -2.32 -2.44 12.80
N SER A 162 -3.27 -1.52 12.59
CA SER A 162 -4.39 -1.72 11.66
C SER A 162 -3.98 -1.95 10.21
N GLU A 163 -2.87 -1.37 9.75
CA GLU A 163 -2.36 -1.57 8.39
C GLU A 163 -1.91 -3.01 8.19
N ILE A 164 -1.10 -3.53 9.11
CA ILE A 164 -0.60 -4.90 9.12
C ILE A 164 -1.77 -5.87 9.28
N ARG A 165 -2.61 -5.67 10.31
CA ARG A 165 -3.75 -6.53 10.62
C ARG A 165 -4.72 -6.63 9.44
N CYS A 166 -5.05 -5.50 8.80
CA CYS A 166 -5.96 -5.50 7.64
C CYS A 166 -5.35 -6.19 6.41
N LYS A 167 -4.07 -5.99 6.11
CA LYS A 167 -3.41 -6.66 4.97
C LYS A 167 -3.27 -8.16 5.21
N TRP A 168 -2.93 -8.55 6.44
CA TRP A 168 -2.83 -9.94 6.82
C TRP A 168 -4.17 -10.67 6.72
N LEU A 169 -5.25 -10.08 7.24
CA LEU A 169 -6.60 -10.64 7.11
C LEU A 169 -7.03 -10.78 5.65
N GLN A 170 -6.69 -9.85 4.76
CA GLN A 170 -6.98 -9.99 3.33
C GLN A 170 -6.29 -11.21 2.72
N LEU A 171 -5.02 -11.48 3.07
CA LEU A 171 -4.28 -12.66 2.61
C LEU A 171 -4.92 -13.95 3.14
N ARG A 172 -5.25 -14.01 4.44
CA ARG A 172 -5.91 -15.16 5.07
C ARG A 172 -7.26 -15.45 4.43
N LEU A 173 -8.11 -14.44 4.29
CA LEU A 173 -9.43 -14.55 3.67
C LEU A 173 -9.33 -14.96 2.19
N GLY A 174 -8.36 -14.41 1.46
CA GLY A 174 -8.08 -14.84 0.09
C GLY A 174 -7.77 -16.34 0.03
N ALA A 175 -6.92 -16.84 0.93
CA ALA A 175 -6.56 -18.25 1.01
C ALA A 175 -7.69 -19.20 1.46
N GLY A 176 -8.88 -18.65 1.78
CA GLY A 176 -10.02 -19.44 2.25
C GLY A 176 -9.97 -19.80 3.73
N ASP A 177 -9.18 -19.07 4.51
CA ASP A 177 -9.06 -19.28 5.95
C ASP A 177 -10.31 -18.80 6.70
N LYS A 178 -11.09 -19.76 7.23
CA LYS A 178 -12.30 -19.49 7.99
C LYS A 178 -12.01 -18.93 9.39
N GLU A 179 -10.85 -19.21 9.96
CA GLU A 179 -10.47 -18.69 11.27
C GLU A 179 -10.24 -17.17 11.23
N ALA A 180 -10.09 -16.59 10.04
CA ALA A 180 -9.98 -15.15 9.85
C ALA A 180 -11.33 -14.41 9.86
N PHE A 181 -12.47 -15.11 9.87
CA PHE A 181 -13.79 -14.47 9.77
C PHE A 181 -14.10 -13.62 11.00
N GLU A 182 -13.93 -14.19 12.19
CA GLU A 182 -14.15 -13.49 13.46
C GLU A 182 -13.18 -12.32 13.67
N PRO A 183 -11.85 -12.50 13.49
CA PRO A 183 -10.90 -11.39 13.48
C PRO A 183 -11.24 -10.28 12.47
N ALA A 184 -11.79 -10.63 11.30
CA ALA A 184 -12.24 -9.65 10.31
C ALA A 184 -13.49 -8.90 10.78
N ARG A 185 -14.47 -9.59 11.37
CA ARG A 185 -15.66 -8.95 11.96
C ARG A 185 -15.28 -7.96 13.06
N GLU A 186 -14.34 -8.32 13.93
CA GLU A 186 -13.84 -7.40 14.97
C GLU A 186 -13.23 -6.12 14.36
N VAL A 187 -12.43 -6.25 13.29
CA VAL A 187 -11.90 -5.10 12.56
C VAL A 187 -13.01 -4.26 11.92
N LEU A 188 -13.97 -4.92 11.28
CA LEU A 188 -15.08 -4.27 10.57
C LEU A 188 -16.06 -3.56 11.51
N THR A 189 -16.16 -4.00 12.77
CA THR A 189 -17.06 -3.39 13.77
C THR A 189 -16.35 -2.38 14.67
N SER A 190 -15.02 -2.42 14.77
CA SER A 190 -14.23 -1.47 15.57
C SER A 190 -13.77 -0.22 14.81
N MET A 191 -13.73 -0.25 13.47
CA MET A 191 -13.20 0.86 12.66
C MET A 191 -14.12 1.25 11.51
N GLY A 192 -14.19 2.56 11.20
CA GLY A 192 -15.01 3.10 10.12
C GLY A 192 -14.26 3.54 8.84
N ARG A 193 -12.93 3.37 8.79
CA ARG A 193 -12.13 3.86 7.66
C ARG A 193 -12.34 2.99 6.41
N MET A 194 -12.85 3.58 5.34
CA MET A 194 -13.06 2.88 4.05
C MET A 194 -11.82 2.17 3.50
N LYS A 195 -10.61 2.67 3.83
CA LYS A 195 -9.32 2.03 3.51
C LYS A 195 -9.24 0.59 4.02
N PHE A 196 -9.88 0.27 5.15
CA PHE A 196 -9.89 -1.08 5.73
C PHE A 196 -11.20 -1.81 5.45
N LEU A 197 -12.33 -1.10 5.56
CA LEU A 197 -13.66 -1.70 5.38
C LEU A 197 -13.81 -2.34 3.99
N ARG A 198 -13.60 -1.57 2.93
CA ARG A 198 -13.90 -2.02 1.57
C ARG A 198 -13.05 -3.24 1.17
N PRO A 199 -11.71 -3.24 1.36
CA PRO A 199 -10.91 -4.40 1.00
C PRO A 199 -11.25 -5.66 1.81
N LEU A 200 -11.60 -5.54 3.10
CA LEU A 200 -11.99 -6.69 3.92
C LEU A 200 -13.35 -7.25 3.53
N TYR A 201 -14.37 -6.42 3.30
CA TYR A 201 -15.66 -6.90 2.81
C TYR A 201 -15.53 -7.59 1.44
N ARG A 202 -14.71 -7.03 0.53
CA ARG A 202 -14.41 -7.68 -0.75
C ARG A 202 -13.71 -9.02 -0.57
N SER A 203 -12.75 -9.10 0.35
CA SER A 203 -12.02 -10.34 0.64
C SER A 203 -12.94 -11.40 1.24
N LEU A 204 -13.81 -11.04 2.19
CA LEU A 204 -14.84 -11.93 2.72
C LEU A 204 -15.80 -12.41 1.61
N LYS A 205 -16.27 -11.50 0.75
CA LYS A 205 -17.16 -11.84 -0.37
C LYS A 205 -16.52 -12.83 -1.35
N LEU A 206 -15.23 -12.68 -1.64
CA LEU A 206 -14.48 -13.58 -2.52
C LEU A 206 -14.05 -14.87 -1.82
N CYS A 207 -13.98 -14.88 -0.48
CA CYS A 207 -13.60 -16.04 0.30
C CYS A 207 -14.62 -17.18 0.11
N LYS A 208 -14.10 -18.36 -0.25
CA LYS A 208 -14.89 -19.59 -0.37
C LYS A 208 -15.41 -20.03 1.02
N GLY A 209 -16.38 -20.94 1.03
CA GLY A 209 -16.81 -21.60 2.28
C GLY A 209 -17.72 -20.76 3.18
N GLY A 210 -18.50 -19.84 2.61
CA GLY A 210 -19.52 -19.06 3.33
C GLY A 210 -19.14 -17.59 3.60
N GLY A 211 -17.98 -17.14 3.12
CA GLY A 211 -17.49 -15.78 3.38
C GLY A 211 -18.45 -14.67 2.93
N ARG A 212 -19.16 -14.85 1.81
CA ARG A 212 -20.19 -13.90 1.36
C ARG A 212 -21.34 -13.75 2.36
N ALA A 213 -21.91 -14.85 2.84
CA ALA A 213 -23.00 -14.80 3.80
C ALA A 213 -22.55 -14.13 5.10
N PHE A 214 -21.34 -14.47 5.57
CA PHE A 214 -20.73 -13.84 6.74
C PHE A 214 -20.49 -12.33 6.54
N ALA A 215 -20.07 -11.91 5.34
CA ALA A 215 -19.89 -10.50 4.99
C ALA A 215 -21.21 -9.73 5.04
N GLU A 216 -22.27 -10.30 4.45
CA GLU A 216 -23.62 -9.69 4.42
C GLU A 216 -24.21 -9.60 5.84
N GLU A 217 -24.07 -10.64 6.66
CA GLU A 217 -24.48 -10.63 8.07
C GLU A 217 -23.72 -9.56 8.88
N THR A 218 -22.39 -9.55 8.76
CA THR A 218 -21.54 -8.57 9.44
C THR A 218 -21.90 -7.15 9.02
N PHE A 219 -22.14 -6.92 7.73
CA PHE A 219 -22.56 -5.62 7.24
C PHE A 219 -23.92 -5.21 7.77
N ALA A 220 -24.90 -6.11 7.79
CA ALA A 220 -26.23 -5.83 8.34
C ALA A 220 -26.17 -5.40 9.81
N ALA A 221 -25.30 -6.03 10.61
CA ALA A 221 -25.09 -5.67 12.01
C ALA A 221 -24.33 -4.34 12.19
N ALA A 222 -23.32 -4.07 11.35
CA ALA A 222 -22.42 -2.93 11.51
C ALA A 222 -22.85 -1.66 10.75
N ARG A 223 -23.73 -1.77 9.74
CA ARG A 223 -24.04 -0.66 8.79
C ARG A 223 -24.47 0.62 9.48
N GLY A 224 -25.25 0.53 10.56
CA GLY A 224 -25.73 1.70 11.30
C GLY A 224 -24.63 2.47 12.04
N MET A 225 -23.45 1.86 12.22
CA MET A 225 -22.29 2.50 12.85
C MET A 225 -21.38 3.19 11.83
N TYR A 226 -21.54 2.92 10.55
CA TYR A 226 -20.69 3.50 9.51
C TYR A 226 -21.14 4.91 9.14
N HIS A 227 -20.18 5.71 8.70
CA HIS A 227 -20.49 6.97 8.03
C HIS A 227 -21.33 6.67 6.76
N PRO A 228 -22.35 7.47 6.40
CA PRO A 228 -23.25 7.18 5.27
C PRO A 228 -22.54 6.90 3.94
N ILE A 229 -21.42 7.58 3.68
CA ILE A 229 -20.58 7.32 2.48
C ILE A 229 -19.95 5.93 2.55
N ALA A 230 -19.43 5.53 3.71
CA ALA A 230 -18.81 4.23 3.89
C ALA A 230 -19.85 3.11 3.77
N GLU A 231 -21.03 3.28 4.39
CA GLU A 231 -22.16 2.35 4.24
C GLU A 231 -22.51 2.16 2.75
N LYS A 232 -22.77 3.26 2.03
CA LYS A 232 -23.11 3.23 0.60
C LYS A 232 -22.05 2.51 -0.24
N MET A 233 -20.77 2.75 0.03
CA MET A 233 -19.68 2.14 -0.73
C MET A 233 -19.49 0.66 -0.41
N VAL A 234 -19.69 0.25 0.83
CA VAL A 234 -19.65 -1.17 1.22
C VAL A 234 -20.86 -1.92 0.64
N ALA A 235 -22.06 -1.35 0.71
CA ALA A 235 -23.27 -1.91 0.08
C ALA A 235 -23.04 -2.17 -1.42
N ALA A 236 -22.49 -1.18 -2.13
CA ALA A 236 -22.12 -1.33 -3.54
C ALA A 236 -21.09 -2.44 -3.79
N ASP A 237 -20.07 -2.57 -2.93
CA ASP A 237 -19.07 -3.65 -3.06
C ASP A 237 -19.70 -5.05 -2.82
N LEU A 238 -20.65 -5.14 -1.89
CA LEU A 238 -21.39 -6.37 -1.62
C LEU A 238 -22.46 -6.67 -2.67
N ALA A 239 -22.88 -5.67 -3.45
CA ALA A 239 -24.06 -5.71 -4.32
C ALA A 239 -25.34 -5.99 -3.52
N ALA A 240 -25.45 -5.35 -2.36
CA ALA A 240 -26.54 -5.42 -1.40
C ALA A 240 -27.26 -4.07 -1.25
#